data_AF-A0A1F3NDM4-F1
#
_entry.id   AF-A0A1F3NDM4-F1
#
_cell.length_a   1.000
_cell.length_b   1.000
_cell.length_c   1.000
_cell.angle_alpha   90.00
_cell.angle_beta   90.00
_cell.angle_gamma   90.00
#
_symmetry.space_group_name_H-M   'P 1'
#
loop_
_entity.id
_entity.type
_entity.pdbx_description
1 polymer ?
#
loop_
_entity_poly.entity_id
_entity_poly.type
_entity_poly.pdbx_seq_one_letter_code
_entity_poly.pdbx_strand_id
1 'polypeptide(L)'
;MKKSTFLIGVISTVLLLIGIFFKTQHWPLAGAIMTVALVSFALGYSVLLFMDKSKTTQTGIDKFANVMVMLTMIIVSVSFLFKAMHWSGAGIGIWAAHIFLVLMIIVLYVQGSKEADNVKKIHLNNSAIILSLMTAISIYIWWRTSVA
;
A
#
# COMPACT_ATOMS: atom_id res chain seq x y z
N MET A 1 15.02 -7.32 -7.82
CA MET A 1 13.65 -7.34 -8.39
C MET A 1 13.74 -7.59 -9.88
N LYS A 2 12.78 -8.32 -10.46
CA LYS A 2 12.72 -8.47 -11.91
C LYS A 2 12.29 -7.16 -12.57
N LYS A 3 12.72 -6.95 -13.83
CA LYS A 3 12.34 -5.78 -14.64
C LYS A 3 10.82 -5.65 -14.77
N SER A 4 10.11 -6.79 -14.90
CA SER A 4 8.65 -6.84 -15.00
C SER A 4 7.96 -6.28 -13.76
N THR A 5 8.40 -6.68 -12.56
CA THR A 5 7.85 -6.21 -11.28
C THR A 5 8.00 -4.70 -11.15
N PHE A 6 9.18 -4.18 -11.48
CA PHE A 6 9.43 -2.74 -11.47
C PHE A 6 8.53 -1.99 -12.45
N LEU A 7 8.45 -2.47 -13.71
CA LEU A 7 7.67 -1.82 -14.76
C LEU A 7 6.17 -1.77 -14.42
N ILE A 8 5.60 -2.88 -13.93
CA ILE A 8 4.19 -2.94 -13.53
C ILE A 8 3.93 -1.98 -12.36
N GLY A 9 4.84 -1.90 -11.39
CA GLY A 9 4.72 -0.96 -10.27
C GLY A 9 4.71 0.50 -10.73
N VAL A 10 5.64 0.87 -11.62
CA VAL A 10 5.72 2.24 -12.17
C VAL A 10 4.50 2.58 -13.00
N ILE A 11 4.12 1.73 -13.96
CA ILE A 11 2.96 1.97 -14.84
C ILE A 11 1.68 2.11 -14.01
N SER A 12 1.45 1.21 -13.04
CA SER A 12 0.25 1.26 -12.20
C SER A 12 0.19 2.54 -11.38
N THR A 13 1.31 2.98 -10.81
CA THR A 13 1.38 4.23 -10.04
C THR A 13 1.16 5.46 -10.91
N VAL A 14 1.76 5.52 -12.10
CA VAL A 14 1.57 6.63 -13.05
C VAL A 14 0.11 6.70 -13.51
N LEU A 15 -0.49 5.57 -13.88
CA LEU A 15 -1.91 5.52 -14.24
C LEU A 15 -2.82 5.94 -13.08
N LEU A 16 -2.46 5.59 -11.84
CA LEU A 16 -3.21 6.03 -10.66
C LEU A 16 -3.20 7.55 -10.52
N LEU A 17 -2.02 8.18 -10.66
CA LEU A 17 -1.89 9.64 -10.61
C LEU A 17 -2.70 10.32 -11.71
N ILE A 18 -2.63 9.80 -12.95
CA ILE A 18 -3.45 10.29 -14.07
C ILE A 18 -4.94 10.15 -13.76
N GLY A 19 -5.36 8.99 -13.24
CA GLY A 19 -6.76 8.74 -12.89
C GLY A 19 -7.27 9.67 -11.80
N ILE A 20 -6.46 9.93 -10.76
CA ILE A 20 -6.79 10.90 -9.71
C ILE A 20 -6.92 12.30 -10.30
N PHE A 21 -5.97 12.72 -11.14
CA PHE A 21 -6.01 14.02 -11.82
C PHE A 21 -7.27 14.15 -12.70
N PHE A 22 -7.62 13.12 -13.46
CA PHE A 22 -8.84 13.14 -14.29
C PHE A 22 -10.09 13.22 -13.43
N LYS A 23 -10.09 12.54 -12.28
CA LYS A 23 -11.22 12.56 -11.34
C LYS A 23 -11.44 13.93 -10.72
N THR A 24 -10.36 14.64 -10.36
CA THR A 24 -10.46 16.00 -9.81
C THR A 24 -10.90 17.01 -10.85
N GLN A 25 -10.53 16.81 -12.13
CA GLN A 25 -10.97 17.66 -13.25
C GLN A 25 -12.34 17.25 -13.84
N HIS A 26 -13.00 16.23 -13.29
CA HIS A 26 -14.25 15.66 -13.82
C HIS A 26 -14.16 15.19 -15.29
N TRP A 27 -12.96 14.82 -15.74
CA TRP A 27 -12.75 14.33 -17.10
C TRP A 27 -13.30 12.91 -17.29
N PRO A 28 -13.73 12.55 -18.52
CA PRO A 28 -14.21 11.21 -18.81
C PRO A 28 -13.12 10.16 -18.55
N LEU A 29 -13.53 8.90 -18.38
CA LEU A 29 -12.64 7.74 -18.13
C LEU A 29 -11.89 7.73 -16.79
N ALA A 30 -11.98 8.77 -15.95
CA ALA A 30 -11.30 8.82 -14.65
C ALA A 30 -11.51 7.56 -13.80
N GLY A 31 -12.77 7.09 -13.71
CA GLY A 31 -13.12 5.87 -12.97
C GLY A 31 -12.45 4.61 -13.52
N ALA A 32 -12.47 4.43 -14.84
CA ALA A 32 -11.87 3.28 -15.50
C ALA A 32 -10.34 3.27 -15.33
N ILE A 33 -9.67 4.41 -15.55
CA ILE A 33 -8.22 4.55 -15.38
C ILE A 33 -7.81 4.22 -13.95
N MET A 34 -8.49 4.80 -12.94
CA MET A 34 -8.21 4.50 -11.54
C MET A 34 -8.43 3.02 -11.19
N THR A 35 -9.46 2.40 -11.75
CA THR A 35 -9.77 0.98 -11.50
C THR A 35 -8.68 0.08 -12.05
N VAL A 36 -8.29 0.28 -13.32
CA VAL A 36 -7.20 -0.47 -13.96
C VAL A 36 -5.89 -0.26 -13.19
N ALA A 37 -5.58 0.98 -12.80
CA ALA A 37 -4.38 1.30 -12.04
C ALA A 37 -4.32 0.58 -10.69
N LEU A 38 -5.39 0.66 -9.89
CA LEU A 38 -5.43 0.08 -8.55
C LEU A 38 -5.51 -1.44 -8.58
N VAL A 39 -6.23 -2.03 -9.53
CA VAL A 39 -6.26 -3.50 -9.71
C VAL A 39 -4.89 -4.01 -10.17
N SER A 40 -4.23 -3.32 -11.11
CA SER A 40 -2.88 -3.68 -11.57
C SER A 40 -1.85 -3.55 -10.46
N PHE A 41 -1.97 -2.52 -9.59
CA PHE A 41 -1.11 -2.38 -8.42
C PHE A 41 -1.39 -3.47 -7.38
N ALA A 42 -2.65 -3.68 -7.02
CA ALA A 42 -3.08 -4.62 -6.00
C ALA A 42 -2.74 -6.06 -6.37
N LEU A 43 -3.08 -6.50 -7.58
CA LEU A 43 -2.90 -7.89 -7.99
C LEU A 43 -1.64 -8.13 -8.82
N GLY A 44 -1.26 -7.17 -9.66
CA GLY A 44 -0.05 -7.31 -10.49
C GLY A 44 1.21 -7.03 -9.69
N TYR A 45 1.40 -5.78 -9.26
CA TYR A 45 2.63 -5.38 -8.57
C TYR A 45 2.82 -6.11 -7.24
N SER A 46 1.81 -6.16 -6.37
CA SER A 46 1.97 -6.74 -5.03
C SER A 46 2.32 -8.23 -5.06
N VAL A 47 1.67 -9.01 -5.92
CA VAL A 47 1.90 -10.46 -6.04
C VAL A 47 3.26 -10.73 -6.66
N LEU A 48 3.65 -9.99 -7.70
CA LEU A 48 4.97 -10.13 -8.30
C LEU A 48 6.09 -9.73 -7.33
N LEU A 49 5.89 -8.66 -6.55
CA LEU A 49 6.81 -8.25 -5.50
C LEU A 49 6.96 -9.34 -4.44
N PHE A 50 5.84 -9.93 -4.00
CA PHE A 50 5.84 -11.06 -3.08
C PHE A 50 6.65 -12.24 -3.65
N MET A 51 6.37 -12.66 -4.89
CA MET A 51 7.08 -13.76 -5.54
C MET A 51 8.58 -13.51 -5.69
N ASP A 52 8.97 -12.28 -6.03
CA ASP A 52 10.37 -11.90 -6.16
C ASP A 52 11.07 -11.89 -4.80
N LYS A 53 10.47 -11.28 -3.77
CA LYS A 53 11.06 -11.23 -2.42
C LYS A 53 11.14 -12.61 -1.76
N SER A 54 10.14 -13.46 -1.95
CA SER A 54 10.08 -14.80 -1.34
C SER A 54 11.26 -15.71 -1.74
N LYS A 55 11.95 -15.40 -2.85
CA LYS A 55 13.16 -16.10 -3.29
C LYS A 55 14.42 -15.71 -2.52
N THR A 56 14.41 -14.53 -1.91
CA THR A 56 15.57 -13.94 -1.21
C THR A 56 15.37 -13.84 0.30
N THR A 57 14.16 -14.06 0.80
CA THR A 57 13.84 -14.05 2.24
C THR A 57 14.48 -15.24 2.95
N GLN A 58 15.36 -14.96 3.91
CA GLN A 58 16.10 -15.99 4.64
C GLN A 58 15.39 -16.40 5.93
N THR A 59 14.84 -15.44 6.67
CA THR A 59 14.27 -15.67 8.00
C THR A 59 12.75 -15.84 7.97
N GLY A 60 12.20 -16.47 9.02
CA GLY A 60 10.75 -16.59 9.20
C GLY A 60 10.05 -15.23 9.33
N ILE A 61 10.69 -14.25 9.99
CA ILE A 61 10.12 -12.90 10.12
C ILE A 61 10.08 -12.18 8.77
N ASP A 62 11.07 -12.38 7.89
CA ASP A 62 11.07 -11.78 6.56
C ASP A 62 10.01 -12.38 5.65
N LYS A 63 9.79 -13.69 5.74
CA LYS A 63 8.70 -14.36 5.03
C LYS A 63 7.34 -13.84 5.49
N PHE A 64 7.12 -13.74 6.80
CA PHE A 64 5.89 -13.20 7.36
C PHE A 64 5.67 -11.74 6.93
N ALA A 65 6.71 -10.91 7.02
CA ALA A 65 6.64 -9.53 6.58
C ALA A 65 6.32 -9.40 5.09
N ASN A 66 6.88 -10.26 4.24
CA ASN A 66 6.59 -10.25 2.80
C ASN A 66 5.10 -10.53 2.52
N VAL A 67 4.48 -11.46 3.24
CA VAL A 67 3.04 -11.71 3.15
C VAL A 67 2.24 -10.51 3.64
N MET A 68 2.64 -9.91 4.78
CA MET A 68 1.97 -8.73 5.34
C MET A 68 2.04 -7.53 4.38
N VAL A 69 3.18 -7.28 3.73
CA VAL A 69 3.31 -6.23 2.70
C VAL A 69 2.31 -6.44 1.58
N MET A 70 2.22 -7.67 1.05
CA MET A 70 1.31 -8.00 -0.04
C MET A 70 -0.15 -7.75 0.35
N LEU A 71 -0.57 -8.25 1.53
CA LEU A 71 -1.93 -8.07 2.03
C LEU A 71 -2.26 -6.59 2.26
N THR A 72 -1.34 -5.84 2.89
CA THR A 72 -1.52 -4.40 3.13
C THR A 72 -1.64 -3.63 1.81
N MET A 73 -0.81 -3.93 0.81
CA MET A 73 -0.92 -3.30 -0.52
C MET A 73 -2.27 -3.58 -1.19
N ILE A 74 -2.77 -4.82 -1.12
CA ILE A 74 -4.07 -5.19 -1.69
C ILE A 74 -5.19 -4.46 -0.97
N ILE A 75 -5.24 -4.54 0.37
CA ILE A 75 -6.33 -3.98 1.17
C ILE A 75 -6.37 -2.46 1.03
N VAL A 76 -5.23 -1.77 1.14
CA VAL A 76 -5.17 -0.31 0.95
C VAL A 76 -5.66 0.09 -0.44
N SER A 77 -5.25 -0.63 -1.48
CA SER A 77 -5.64 -0.32 -2.86
C SER A 77 -7.14 -0.53 -3.10
N VAL A 78 -7.70 -1.65 -2.62
CA VAL A 78 -9.13 -1.96 -2.76
C VAL A 78 -9.97 -0.97 -1.96
N SER A 79 -9.59 -0.66 -0.72
CA SER A 79 -10.30 0.29 0.13
C SER A 79 -10.30 1.70 -0.48
N PHE A 80 -9.16 2.14 -1.02
CA PHE A 80 -9.07 3.41 -1.73
C PHE A 80 -9.93 3.41 -3.00
N LEU A 81 -9.95 2.32 -3.79
CA LEU A 81 -10.80 2.20 -4.98
C LEU A 81 -12.28 2.35 -4.62
N PHE A 82 -12.75 1.63 -3.59
CA PHE A 82 -14.14 1.70 -3.14
C PHE A 82 -14.51 3.11 -2.70
N LYS A 83 -13.63 3.76 -1.93
CA LYS A 83 -13.85 5.14 -1.50
C LYS A 83 -13.88 6.11 -2.68
N ALA A 84 -12.94 5.98 -3.61
CA ALA A 84 -12.90 6.82 -4.80
C ALA A 84 -14.18 6.65 -5.63
N MET A 85 -14.63 5.42 -5.85
CA MET A 85 -15.82 5.12 -6.67
C MET A 85 -17.15 5.28 -5.95
N HIS A 86 -17.15 5.66 -4.67
CA HIS A 86 -18.36 5.78 -3.84
C HIS A 86 -19.15 4.47 -3.76
N TRP A 87 -18.47 3.34 -3.85
CA TRP A 87 -19.10 2.04 -3.72
C TRP A 87 -19.49 1.77 -2.26
N SER A 88 -20.50 0.93 -2.08
CA SER A 88 -21.00 0.54 -0.75
C SER A 88 -19.89 -0.16 0.05
N GLY A 89 -19.88 0.08 1.38
CA GLY A 89 -18.88 -0.51 2.27
C GLY A 89 -17.50 0.17 2.28
N ALA A 90 -17.30 1.27 1.51
CA ALA A 90 -16.03 1.99 1.48
C ALA A 90 -15.51 2.40 2.88
N GLY A 91 -16.39 2.80 3.80
CA GLY A 91 -16.00 3.16 5.16
C GLY A 91 -15.36 2.01 5.94
N ILE A 92 -15.93 0.81 5.82
CA ILE A 92 -15.39 -0.41 6.46
C ILE A 92 -14.02 -0.75 5.87
N GLY A 93 -13.89 -0.66 4.54
CA GLY A 93 -12.62 -0.88 3.86
C GLY A 93 -11.52 0.06 4.34
N ILE A 94 -11.83 1.35 4.51
CA ILE A 94 -10.84 2.33 4.98
C ILE A 94 -10.36 2.01 6.40
N TRP A 95 -11.24 1.60 7.32
CA TRP A 95 -10.81 1.16 8.65
C TRP A 95 -9.95 -0.10 8.61
N ALA A 96 -10.32 -1.10 7.78
CA ALA A 96 -9.51 -2.29 7.58
C ALA A 96 -8.11 -1.95 7.05
N ALA A 97 -8.00 -1.02 6.09
CA ALA A 97 -6.73 -0.56 5.55
C ALA A 97 -5.84 0.09 6.64
N HIS A 98 -6.41 0.93 7.50
CA HIS A 98 -5.68 1.53 8.62
C HIS A 98 -5.18 0.49 9.63
N ILE A 99 -6.00 -0.51 9.96
CA ILE A 99 -5.59 -1.62 10.84
C ILE A 99 -4.38 -2.35 10.24
N PHE A 100 -4.44 -2.71 8.96
CA PHE A 100 -3.33 -3.39 8.28
C PHE A 100 -2.06 -2.52 8.18
N LEU A 101 -2.20 -1.20 8.00
CA LEU A 101 -1.07 -0.26 8.04
C LEU A 101 -0.43 -0.23 9.43
N VAL A 102 -1.20 -0.19 10.50
CA VAL A 102 -0.69 -0.24 11.89
C VAL A 102 0.03 -1.57 12.15
N LEU A 103 -0.55 -2.70 11.74
CA LEU A 103 0.11 -4.00 11.83
C LEU A 103 1.43 -4.04 11.04
N MET A 104 1.45 -3.47 9.84
CA MET A 104 2.65 -3.38 9.02
C MET A 104 3.76 -2.55 9.70
N ILE A 105 3.40 -1.44 10.35
CA ILE A 105 4.36 -0.61 11.11
C ILE A 105 5.02 -1.44 12.22
N ILE A 106 4.24 -2.22 12.98
CA ILE A 106 4.76 -3.11 14.03
C ILE A 106 5.73 -4.13 13.41
N VAL A 107 5.35 -4.75 12.30
CA VAL A 107 6.20 -5.73 11.60
C VAL A 107 7.53 -5.12 11.16
N LEU A 108 7.53 -3.90 10.60
CA LEU A 108 8.77 -3.22 10.21
C LEU A 108 9.69 -2.95 11.40
N TYR A 109 9.15 -2.51 12.53
CA TYR A 109 9.96 -2.33 13.74
C TYR A 109 10.53 -3.64 14.29
N VAL A 110 9.76 -4.74 14.23
CA VAL A 110 10.24 -6.07 14.64
C VAL A 110 11.31 -6.60 13.67
N GLN A 111 11.21 -6.33 12.37
CA GLN A 111 12.28 -6.65 11.43
C GLN A 111 13.53 -5.82 11.70
N GLY A 112 13.38 -4.50 11.89
CA GLY A 112 14.49 -3.60 12.19
C GLY A 112 15.21 -3.92 13.50
N SER A 113 14.50 -4.42 14.51
CA SER A 113 15.12 -4.84 15.79
C SER A 113 15.94 -6.12 15.67
N LYS A 114 15.62 -6.98 14.70
CA LYS A 114 16.31 -8.25 14.43
C LYS A 114 17.40 -8.15 13.36
N GLU A 115 17.44 -7.04 12.62
CA GLU A 115 18.43 -6.82 11.56
C GLU A 115 19.81 -6.49 12.16
N ALA A 116 20.82 -7.29 11.78
CA ALA A 116 22.20 -7.11 12.22
C ALA A 116 22.93 -6.01 11.42
N ASP A 117 22.52 -5.80 10.16
CA ASP A 117 23.08 -4.76 9.31
C ASP A 117 22.53 -3.37 9.70
N ASN A 118 23.41 -2.48 10.14
CA ASN A 118 23.04 -1.15 10.62
C ASN A 118 22.33 -0.31 9.54
N VAL A 119 22.73 -0.44 8.27
CA VAL A 119 22.16 0.36 7.18
C VAL A 119 20.73 -0.09 6.92
N LYS A 120 20.51 -1.41 6.76
CA LYS A 120 19.16 -1.98 6.59
C LYS A 120 18.27 -1.69 7.78
N LYS A 121 18.78 -1.78 9.00
CA LYS A 121 18.05 -1.44 10.23
C LYS A 121 17.56 0.00 10.21
N ILE A 122 18.43 0.96 9.86
CA ILE A 122 18.05 2.37 9.73
C ILE A 122 16.99 2.54 8.63
N HIS A 123 17.13 1.89 7.48
CA HIS A 123 16.13 1.96 6.41
C HIS A 123 14.75 1.42 6.82
N LEU A 124 14.72 0.29 7.53
CA LEU A 124 13.47 -0.31 8.03
C LEU A 124 12.79 0.62 9.06
N ASN A 125 13.56 1.15 10.01
CA ASN A 125 13.05 2.08 11.01
C ASN A 125 12.55 3.38 10.38
N ASN A 126 13.29 3.98 9.44
CA ASN A 126 12.87 5.19 8.74
C ASN A 126 11.58 4.94 7.94
N SER A 127 11.46 3.79 7.28
CA SER A 127 10.24 3.41 6.57
C SER A 127 9.05 3.28 7.54
N ALA A 128 9.26 2.69 8.72
CA ALA A 128 8.23 2.57 9.75
C ALA A 128 7.79 3.93 10.32
N ILE A 129 8.73 4.85 10.56
CA ILE A 129 8.46 6.21 11.05
C ILE A 129 7.68 7.03 10.01
N ILE A 130 8.07 6.98 8.74
CA ILE A 130 7.33 7.69 7.69
C ILE A 130 5.91 7.11 7.56
N LEU A 131 5.79 5.78 7.56
CA LEU A 131 4.50 5.12 7.45
C LEU A 131 3.59 5.42 8.66
N SER A 132 4.13 5.51 9.87
CA SER A 132 3.36 5.88 11.06
C SER A 132 2.84 7.30 10.98
N LEU A 133 3.67 8.26 10.55
CA LEU A 133 3.27 9.64 10.37
C LEU A 133 2.16 9.77 9.30
N MET A 134 2.34 9.15 8.14
CA MET A 134 1.34 9.17 7.06
C MET A 134 0.02 8.52 7.50
N THR A 135 0.09 7.40 8.23
CA THR A 135 -1.10 6.71 8.74
C THR A 135 -1.83 7.56 9.77
N ALA A 136 -1.12 8.22 10.69
CA ALA A 136 -1.72 9.11 11.68
C ALA A 136 -2.44 10.30 11.03
N ILE A 137 -1.80 10.95 10.04
CA ILE A 137 -2.41 12.04 9.27
C ILE A 137 -3.66 11.53 8.52
N SER A 138 -3.57 10.37 7.88
CA SER A 138 -4.70 9.76 7.16
C SER A 138 -5.89 9.50 8.08
N ILE A 139 -5.67 8.92 9.26
CA ILE A 139 -6.73 8.68 10.26
C ILE A 139 -7.35 9.99 10.71
N TYR A 140 -6.54 11.01 11.00
CA TYR A 140 -7.03 12.31 11.43
C TYR A 140 -7.93 12.98 10.38
N ILE A 141 -7.48 13.02 9.11
CA ILE A 141 -8.26 13.56 8.00
C ILE A 141 -9.56 12.78 7.85
N TRP A 142 -9.48 11.45 7.86
CA TRP A 142 -10.65 10.58 7.74
C TRP A 142 -11.68 10.88 8.83
N TRP A 143 -11.26 10.88 10.09
CA TRP A 143 -12.11 11.20 11.24
C TRP A 143 -12.83 12.54 11.05
N ARG A 144 -12.09 13.60 10.70
CA ARG A 144 -12.66 14.94 10.49
C ARG A 144 -13.69 14.99 9.37
N THR A 145 -13.46 14.28 8.26
CA THR A 145 -14.38 14.27 7.11
C THR A 145 -15.58 13.33 7.28
N SER A 146 -15.54 12.39 8.22
CA SER A 146 -16.65 11.46 8.49
C SER A 146 -17.67 11.95 9.52
N VAL A 147 -17.30 12.96 10.32
CA VAL A 147 -18.12 13.49 11.42
C VAL A 147 -18.75 14.86 11.07
N ALA A 148 -18.35 15.46 9.95
CA ALA A 148 -18.93 16.68 9.38
C ALA A 148 -19.95 16.34 8.29
#